data_AF-A0A3A6UGY1-F1
#
_entry.id   AF-A0A3A6UGY1-F1
#
_cell.length_a   1.000
_cell.length_b   1.000
_cell.length_c   1.000
_cell.angle_alpha   90.00
_cell.angle_beta   90.00
_cell.angle_gamma   90.00
#
_symmetry.space_group_name_H-M   'P 1'
#
loop_
_entity.id
_entity.type
_entity.pdbx_description
1 polymer ?
#
loop_
_entity_poly.entity_id
_entity_poly.type
_entity_poly.pdbx_seq_one_letter_code
_entity_poly.pdbx_strand_id
1 'polypeptide(L)'
;MGNKYTDSSNFASDASTTSTGEESSKYLIENIENLNNKFEKFSKVFSQLVRDSTDKISKIEVEQRNTQDLIDELRRDKHNLIEVMGIFVGIFTFLSIEIQILKTVTDFLRIAGLSIITFSGITFFLITLFIFGERWINKETNFVGLKRFYFISIIALLVGISLVAVGDYNNPAAIKNEQNFVKLKQVVEENKTLLSELQSNINSLNIKIDENLNRKKKIRFPIKYFLFIFLT
;
A
#
# COMPACT_ATOMS: atom_id res chain seq x y z
N MET A 1 -69.42 37.23 3.10
CA MET A 1 -69.34 38.68 2.79
C MET A 1 -69.74 38.85 1.34
N GLY A 2 -70.98 39.28 1.11
CA GLY A 2 -71.50 39.56 -0.23
C GLY A 2 -71.34 41.02 -0.57
N ASN A 3 -71.15 41.31 -1.85
CA ASN A 3 -71.42 42.64 -2.40
C ASN A 3 -72.47 42.50 -3.50
N LYS A 4 -73.69 42.90 -3.13
CA LYS A 4 -74.73 43.39 -4.02
C LYS A 4 -74.35 44.81 -4.44
N TYR A 5 -74.45 45.14 -5.71
CA TYR A 5 -74.69 46.51 -6.14
C TYR A 5 -75.84 46.52 -7.14
N THR A 6 -76.72 47.48 -6.90
CA THR A 6 -78.06 47.69 -7.45
C THR A 6 -78.03 48.56 -8.71
N ASP A 7 -79.12 48.42 -9.48
CA ASP A 7 -79.62 49.29 -10.55
C ASP A 7 -79.36 50.80 -10.41
N SER A 8 -79.19 51.44 -11.57
CA SER A 8 -79.98 52.64 -11.88
C SER A 8 -80.12 52.82 -13.39
N SER A 9 -81.37 52.87 -13.84
CA SER A 9 -81.79 53.17 -15.21
C SER A 9 -81.97 54.68 -15.44
N ASN A 10 -82.07 55.00 -16.74
CA ASN A 10 -82.65 56.18 -17.38
C ASN A 10 -81.75 57.41 -17.59
N PHE A 11 -81.46 57.70 -18.87
CA PHE A 11 -81.82 58.98 -19.46
C PHE A 11 -81.98 58.90 -20.99
N ALA A 12 -83.13 59.43 -21.43
CA ALA A 12 -83.54 60.01 -22.70
C ALA A 12 -82.92 59.54 -24.04
N SER A 13 -83.83 59.10 -24.91
CA SER A 13 -83.73 59.17 -26.36
C SER A 13 -83.64 60.62 -26.83
N ASP A 14 -82.64 60.93 -27.66
CA ASP A 14 -82.76 61.93 -28.71
C ASP A 14 -82.10 61.40 -29.98
N ALA A 15 -82.91 61.36 -31.03
CA ALA A 15 -82.49 60.96 -32.37
C ALA A 15 -81.78 62.14 -33.04
N SER A 16 -80.54 61.92 -33.51
CA SER A 16 -79.99 62.71 -34.60
C SER A 16 -79.20 61.81 -35.55
N THR A 17 -79.78 61.61 -36.72
CA THR A 17 -79.18 61.15 -37.97
C THR A 17 -77.77 61.69 -38.21
N THR A 18 -76.82 60.83 -38.62
CA THR A 18 -76.06 60.99 -39.87
C THR A 18 -75.14 59.79 -40.14
N SER A 19 -75.10 59.40 -41.41
CA SER A 19 -74.36 58.27 -41.97
C SER A 19 -72.84 58.41 -41.83
N THR A 20 -72.23 57.72 -40.87
CA THR A 20 -70.76 57.50 -40.77
C THR A 20 -70.40 56.10 -40.21
N GLY A 21 -71.37 55.18 -40.14
CA GLY A 21 -71.21 53.87 -39.50
C GLY A 21 -70.43 52.81 -40.30
N GLU A 22 -70.30 52.97 -41.62
CA GLU A 22 -69.58 51.99 -42.46
C GLU A 22 -68.06 52.20 -42.46
N GLU A 23 -67.54 53.42 -42.34
CA GLU A 23 -66.10 53.68 -42.26
C GLU A 23 -65.52 53.37 -40.88
N SER A 24 -66.24 53.71 -39.81
CA SER A 24 -65.80 53.45 -38.44
C SER A 24 -65.77 51.95 -38.10
N SER A 25 -66.73 51.17 -38.63
CA SER A 25 -66.72 49.70 -38.46
C SER A 25 -65.61 49.03 -39.27
N LYS A 26 -65.31 49.51 -40.49
CA LYS A 26 -64.17 49.06 -41.29
C LYS A 26 -62.83 49.29 -40.57
N TYR A 27 -62.65 50.47 -39.98
CA TYR A 27 -61.44 50.84 -39.24
C TYR A 27 -61.25 49.98 -37.97
N LEU A 28 -62.35 49.62 -37.30
CA LEU A 28 -62.32 48.71 -36.15
C LEU A 28 -61.99 47.28 -36.57
N ILE A 29 -62.57 46.78 -37.67
CA ILE A 29 -62.29 45.45 -38.21
C ILE A 29 -60.82 45.34 -38.63
N GLU A 30 -60.29 46.34 -39.34
CA GLU A 30 -58.89 46.39 -39.77
C GLU A 30 -57.92 46.43 -38.58
N ASN A 31 -58.25 47.19 -37.53
CA ASN A 31 -57.44 47.20 -36.30
C ASN A 31 -57.48 45.86 -35.56
N ILE A 32 -58.63 45.18 -35.51
CA ILE A 32 -58.77 43.84 -34.91
C ILE A 32 -57.95 42.81 -35.68
N GLU A 33 -57.98 42.85 -37.01
CA GLU A 33 -57.21 41.95 -37.86
C GLU A 33 -55.69 42.19 -37.71
N ASN A 34 -55.26 43.45 -37.62
CA ASN A 34 -53.87 43.82 -37.37
C ASN A 34 -53.39 43.40 -35.97
N LEU A 35 -54.27 43.49 -34.96
CA LEU A 35 -54.03 42.99 -33.61
C LEU A 35 -53.88 41.47 -33.59
N ASN A 36 -54.74 40.76 -34.32
CA ASN A 36 -54.70 39.30 -34.39
C ASN A 36 -53.41 38.82 -35.08
N ASN A 37 -53.01 39.48 -36.17
CA ASN A 37 -51.74 39.22 -36.84
C ASN A 37 -50.51 39.50 -35.96
N LYS A 38 -50.55 40.57 -35.14
CA LYS A 38 -49.50 40.84 -34.13
C LYS A 38 -49.47 39.78 -33.04
N PHE A 39 -50.64 39.33 -32.57
CA PHE A 39 -50.76 38.30 -31.56
C PHE A 39 -50.25 36.95 -32.08
N GLU A 40 -50.54 36.60 -33.33
CA GLU A 40 -50.04 35.38 -33.98
C GLU A 40 -48.51 35.41 -34.14
N LYS A 41 -47.94 36.56 -34.55
CA LYS A 41 -46.48 36.76 -34.59
C LYS A 41 -45.86 36.66 -33.20
N PHE A 42 -46.47 37.27 -32.18
CA PHE A 42 -46.00 37.20 -30.80
C PHE A 42 -46.04 35.76 -30.28
N SER A 43 -47.13 35.03 -30.52
CA SER A 43 -47.29 33.63 -30.15
C SER A 43 -46.20 32.74 -30.79
N LYS A 44 -45.88 32.98 -32.06
CA LYS A 44 -44.77 32.29 -32.76
C LYS A 44 -43.41 32.59 -32.12
N VAL A 45 -43.09 33.85 -31.85
CA VAL A 45 -41.82 34.25 -31.21
C VAL A 45 -41.72 33.69 -29.80
N PHE A 46 -42.81 33.75 -29.03
CA PHE A 46 -42.84 33.20 -27.66
C PHE A 46 -42.67 31.68 -27.66
N SER A 47 -43.35 30.98 -28.56
CA SER A 47 -43.20 29.52 -28.71
C SER A 47 -41.77 29.14 -29.07
N GLN A 48 -41.12 29.91 -29.96
CA GLN A 48 -39.73 29.70 -30.33
C GLN A 48 -38.76 29.97 -29.18
N LEU A 49 -39.00 31.02 -28.39
CA LEU A 49 -38.21 31.34 -27.20
C LEU A 49 -38.33 30.27 -26.11
N VAL A 50 -39.53 29.74 -25.88
CA VAL A 50 -39.77 28.63 -24.94
C VAL A 50 -39.04 27.38 -25.40
N ARG A 51 -39.08 27.08 -26.70
CA ARG A 51 -38.35 25.94 -27.28
C ARG A 51 -36.84 26.08 -27.12
N ASP A 52 -36.27 27.23 -27.48
CA ASP A 52 -34.85 27.52 -27.33
C ASP A 52 -34.40 27.48 -25.86
N SER A 53 -35.24 27.96 -24.94
CA SER A 53 -34.94 27.91 -23.51
C SER A 53 -34.97 26.47 -22.98
N THR A 54 -35.94 25.66 -23.42
CA THR A 54 -36.06 24.24 -23.04
C THR A 54 -34.88 23.43 -23.58
N ASP A 55 -34.44 23.68 -24.82
CA ASP A 55 -33.28 23.03 -25.42
C ASP A 55 -31.96 23.41 -24.73
N LYS A 56 -31.84 24.66 -24.25
CA LYS A 56 -30.68 25.08 -23.45
C LYS A 56 -30.68 24.43 -22.08
N ILE A 57 -31.83 24.36 -21.40
CA ILE A 57 -31.96 23.72 -20.09
C ILE A 57 -31.60 22.23 -20.19
N SER A 58 -32.11 21.52 -21.21
CA SER A 58 -31.79 20.10 -21.39
C SER A 58 -30.31 19.86 -21.70
N LYS A 59 -29.66 20.73 -22.49
CA LYS A 59 -28.20 20.67 -22.70
C LYS A 59 -27.41 20.90 -21.42
N ILE A 60 -27.82 21.85 -20.59
CA ILE A 60 -27.18 22.13 -19.30
C ILE A 60 -27.32 20.93 -18.36
N GLU A 61 -28.49 20.29 -18.30
CA GLU A 61 -28.68 19.08 -17.49
C GLU A 61 -27.79 17.92 -17.95
N VAL A 62 -27.62 17.73 -19.27
CA VAL A 62 -26.72 16.72 -19.83
C VAL A 62 -25.25 17.04 -19.51
N GLU A 63 -24.84 18.30 -19.66
CA GLU A 63 -23.47 18.72 -19.29
C GLU A 63 -23.21 18.59 -17.78
N GLN A 64 -24.19 18.86 -16.92
CA GLN A 64 -24.08 18.67 -15.48
C GLN A 64 -23.90 17.19 -15.13
N ARG A 65 -24.66 16.28 -15.77
CA ARG A 65 -24.48 14.83 -15.58
C ARG A 65 -23.09 14.38 -16.04
N ASN A 66 -22.67 14.80 -17.22
CA ASN A 66 -21.34 14.47 -17.74
C ASN A 66 -20.21 14.99 -16.82
N THR A 67 -20.37 16.20 -16.27
CA THR A 67 -19.40 16.77 -15.33
C THR A 67 -19.38 15.98 -14.02
N GLN A 68 -20.54 15.55 -13.53
CA GLN A 68 -20.65 14.74 -12.32
C GLN A 68 -20.01 13.35 -12.50
N ASP A 69 -20.21 12.72 -13.66
CA ASP A 69 -19.59 11.45 -14.01
C ASP A 69 -18.06 11.58 -14.09
N LEU A 70 -17.55 12.66 -14.69
CA LEU A 70 -16.12 12.97 -14.72
C LEU A 70 -15.54 13.22 -13.33
N ILE A 71 -16.28 13.88 -12.44
CA ILE A 71 -15.87 14.09 -11.04
C ILE A 71 -15.78 12.76 -10.30
N ASP A 72 -16.74 11.86 -10.50
CA ASP A 72 -16.75 10.55 -9.87
C ASP A 72 -15.64 9.64 -10.41
N GLU A 73 -15.36 9.70 -11.72
CA GLU A 73 -14.21 9.02 -12.34
C GLU A 73 -12.89 9.54 -11.76
N LEU A 74 -12.71 10.87 -11.70
CA LEU A 74 -11.52 11.49 -11.13
C LEU A 74 -11.33 11.13 -9.64
N ARG A 75 -12.42 10.95 -8.89
CA ARG A 75 -12.38 10.54 -7.48
C ARG A 75 -11.93 9.09 -7.34
N ARG A 76 -12.36 8.20 -8.23
CA ARG A 76 -11.90 6.79 -8.28
C ARG A 76 -10.42 6.72 -8.65
N ASP A 77 -9.98 7.47 -9.65
CA ASP A 77 -8.58 7.47 -10.08
C ASP A 77 -7.62 7.98 -9.00
N LYS A 78 -7.99 9.06 -8.31
CA LYS A 78 -7.22 9.55 -7.16
C LYS A 78 -7.12 8.51 -6.06
N HIS A 79 -8.17 7.72 -5.84
CA HIS A 79 -8.15 6.68 -4.83
C HIS A 79 -7.22 5.53 -5.22
N ASN A 80 -7.32 5.05 -6.46
CA ASN A 80 -6.42 4.03 -7.00
C ASN A 80 -4.96 4.47 -6.90
N LEU A 81 -4.68 5.75 -7.15
CA LEU A 81 -3.33 6.31 -6.98
C LEU A 81 -2.86 6.27 -5.52
N ILE A 82 -3.71 6.64 -4.57
CA ILE A 82 -3.39 6.58 -3.13
C ILE A 82 -3.14 5.13 -2.70
N GLU A 83 -3.96 4.19 -3.18
CA GLU A 83 -3.79 2.77 -2.89
C GLU A 83 -2.45 2.26 -3.42
N VAL A 84 -2.15 2.50 -4.70
CA VAL A 84 -0.88 2.10 -5.31
C VAL A 84 0.31 2.73 -4.61
N MET A 85 0.25 4.02 -4.27
CA MET A 85 1.31 4.71 -3.53
C MET A 85 1.49 4.14 -2.13
N GLY A 86 0.40 3.84 -1.42
CA GLY A 86 0.45 3.22 -0.10
C GLY A 86 1.06 1.82 -0.14
N ILE A 87 0.69 1.00 -1.14
CA ILE A 87 1.32 -0.32 -1.38
C ILE A 87 2.82 -0.15 -1.63
N PHE A 88 3.21 0.80 -2.49
CA PHE A 88 4.60 1.06 -2.83
C PHE A 88 5.43 1.49 -1.62
N VAL A 89 4.94 2.47 -0.85
CA VAL A 89 5.60 2.95 0.39
C VAL A 89 5.69 1.83 1.42
N GLY A 90 4.65 1.00 1.54
CA GLY A 90 4.66 -0.19 2.38
C GLY A 90 5.83 -1.11 2.00
N ILE A 91 5.86 -1.59 0.76
CA ILE A 91 6.90 -2.52 0.27
C ILE A 91 8.31 -1.95 0.51
N PHE A 92 8.55 -0.68 0.18
CA PHE A 92 9.87 -0.06 0.39
C PHE A 92 10.27 0.03 1.86
N THR A 93 9.32 0.38 2.73
CA THR A 93 9.57 0.42 4.18
C THR A 93 9.94 -0.96 4.71
N PHE A 94 9.23 -2.00 4.26
CA PHE A 94 9.49 -3.36 4.69
C PHE A 94 10.82 -3.93 4.14
N LEU A 95 11.14 -3.69 2.87
CA LEU A 95 12.44 -4.04 2.30
C LEU A 95 13.59 -3.38 3.07
N SER A 96 13.42 -2.10 3.46
CA SER A 96 14.42 -1.39 4.26
C SER A 96 14.66 -2.06 5.62
N ILE A 97 13.58 -2.46 6.31
CA ILE A 97 13.66 -3.16 7.60
C ILE A 97 14.32 -4.54 7.43
N GLU A 98 13.94 -5.30 6.40
CA GLU A 98 14.48 -6.64 6.16
C GLU A 98 15.98 -6.61 5.85
N ILE A 99 16.44 -5.66 5.05
CA ILE A 99 17.87 -5.46 4.77
C ILE A 99 18.64 -5.13 6.06
N GLN A 100 18.07 -4.31 6.96
CA GLN A 100 18.71 -4.00 8.25
C GLN A 100 18.80 -5.22 9.16
N ILE A 101 17.74 -6.05 9.20
CA ILE A 101 17.73 -7.30 9.96
C ILE A 101 18.80 -8.27 9.45
N LEU A 102 18.87 -8.47 8.12
CA LEU A 102 19.85 -9.37 7.49
C LEU A 102 21.30 -8.96 7.76
N LYS A 103 21.58 -7.68 7.96
CA LYS A 103 22.91 -7.19 8.33
C LYS A 103 23.29 -7.47 9.78
N THR A 104 22.30 -7.66 10.67
CA THR A 104 22.51 -7.66 12.12
C THR A 104 22.40 -9.06 12.73
N VAL A 105 21.63 -9.96 12.11
CA VAL A 105 21.36 -11.31 12.63
C VAL A 105 22.14 -12.35 11.84
N THR A 106 22.95 -13.16 12.53
CA THR A 106 23.75 -14.23 11.89
C THR A 106 23.07 -15.60 11.88
N ASP A 107 21.97 -15.77 12.60
CA ASP A 107 21.31 -17.05 12.80
C ASP A 107 20.18 -17.30 11.82
N PHE A 108 20.28 -18.41 11.08
CA PHE A 108 19.33 -18.77 10.02
C PHE A 108 17.88 -18.86 10.52
N LEU A 109 17.62 -19.49 11.68
CA LEU A 109 16.27 -19.59 12.24
C LEU A 109 15.70 -18.22 12.62
N ARG A 110 16.54 -17.33 13.13
CA ARG A 110 16.13 -16.00 13.55
C ARG A 110 15.89 -15.08 12.35
N ILE A 111 16.71 -15.19 11.30
CA ILE A 111 16.48 -14.55 10.01
C ILE A 111 15.14 -15.03 9.43
N ALA A 112 14.92 -16.34 9.33
CA ALA A 112 13.69 -16.90 8.78
C ALA A 112 12.46 -16.46 9.59
N GLY A 113 12.53 -16.49 10.92
CA GLY A 113 11.46 -16.01 11.79
C GLY A 113 11.17 -14.52 11.60
N LEU A 114 12.20 -13.67 11.52
CA LEU A 114 12.05 -12.24 11.28
C LEU A 114 11.51 -11.93 9.87
N SER A 115 11.93 -12.65 8.84
CA SER A 115 11.36 -12.53 7.49
C SER A 115 9.88 -12.92 7.48
N ILE A 116 9.48 -13.99 8.18
CA ILE A 116 8.06 -14.38 8.30
C ILE A 116 7.24 -13.32 9.05
N ILE A 117 7.77 -12.75 10.14
CA ILE A 117 7.12 -11.65 10.89
C ILE A 117 6.94 -10.44 9.96
N THR A 118 7.98 -10.09 9.21
CA THR A 118 7.97 -8.95 8.28
C THR A 118 6.94 -9.16 7.17
N PHE A 119 6.91 -10.36 6.58
CA PHE A 119 5.94 -10.76 5.57
C PHE A 119 4.49 -10.74 6.09
N SER A 120 4.28 -11.21 7.31
CA SER A 120 2.99 -11.09 7.99
C SER A 120 2.58 -9.63 8.16
N GLY A 121 3.51 -8.75 8.56
CA GLY A 121 3.29 -7.31 8.69
C GLY A 121 2.89 -6.65 7.38
N ILE A 122 3.58 -6.99 6.27
CA ILE A 122 3.22 -6.54 4.92
C ILE A 122 1.79 -6.95 4.58
N THR A 123 1.48 -8.22 4.76
CA THR A 123 0.18 -8.78 4.40
C THR A 123 -0.93 -8.10 5.22
N PHE A 124 -0.69 -7.90 6.51
CA PHE A 124 -1.62 -7.19 7.41
C PHE A 124 -1.83 -5.72 6.99
N PHE A 125 -0.75 -5.02 6.64
CA PHE A 125 -0.81 -3.64 6.15
C PHE A 125 -1.61 -3.54 4.86
N LEU A 126 -1.36 -4.43 3.89
CA LEU A 126 -2.10 -4.48 2.62
C LEU A 126 -3.59 -4.76 2.82
N ILE A 127 -3.93 -5.73 3.68
CA ILE A 127 -5.34 -6.03 4.02
C ILE A 127 -5.99 -4.80 4.67
N THR A 128 -5.28 -4.12 5.57
CA THR A 128 -5.80 -2.92 6.24
C THR A 128 -6.03 -1.80 5.24
N LEU A 129 -5.07 -1.56 4.35
CA LEU A 129 -5.16 -0.55 3.32
C LEU A 129 -6.32 -0.84 2.36
N PHE A 130 -6.50 -2.09 1.95
CA PHE A 130 -7.64 -2.52 1.16
C PHE A 130 -8.97 -2.28 1.88
N ILE A 131 -9.08 -2.63 3.17
CA ILE A 131 -10.31 -2.39 3.96
C ILE A 131 -10.62 -0.90 4.06
N PHE A 132 -9.61 -0.07 4.32
CA PHE A 132 -9.79 1.39 4.38
C PHE A 132 -10.15 1.97 3.02
N GLY A 133 -9.57 1.45 1.94
CA GLY A 133 -9.88 1.86 0.58
C GLY A 133 -11.31 1.50 0.17
N GLU A 134 -11.67 0.24 0.33
CA GLU A 134 -13.00 -0.26 0.02
C GLU A 134 -14.10 0.38 0.87
N ARG A 135 -13.91 0.54 2.19
CA ARG A 135 -14.92 1.20 3.05
C ARG A 135 -15.15 2.66 2.69
N TRP A 136 -14.16 3.31 2.10
CA TRP A 136 -14.29 4.70 1.68
C TRP A 136 -15.11 4.86 0.38
N ILE A 137 -15.08 3.85 -0.50
CA ILE A 137 -15.80 3.83 -1.78
C ILE A 137 -17.16 3.15 -1.67
N ASN A 138 -17.22 1.97 -1.05
CA ASN A 138 -18.40 1.11 -0.98
C ASN A 138 -18.87 0.95 0.47
N LYS A 139 -20.12 1.35 0.75
CA LYS A 139 -20.73 1.21 2.09
C LYS A 139 -21.11 -0.24 2.44
N GLU A 140 -21.23 -1.12 1.45
CA GLU A 140 -21.63 -2.52 1.63
C GLU A 140 -20.58 -3.47 1.08
N THR A 141 -19.55 -3.78 1.86
CA THR A 141 -18.50 -4.72 1.47
C THR A 141 -18.63 -6.03 2.24
N ASN A 142 -18.68 -7.14 1.50
CA ASN A 142 -18.78 -8.49 2.04
C ASN A 142 -17.38 -9.00 2.44
N PHE A 143 -17.00 -8.79 3.70
CA PHE A 143 -15.67 -9.08 4.26
C PHE A 143 -15.32 -10.59 4.41
N VAL A 144 -16.14 -11.52 3.91
CA VAL A 144 -15.99 -12.95 4.20
C VAL A 144 -14.68 -13.52 3.64
N GLY A 145 -14.24 -13.07 2.46
CA GLY A 145 -12.96 -13.48 1.87
C GLY A 145 -11.75 -12.91 2.61
N LEU A 146 -11.80 -11.63 3.01
CA LEU A 146 -10.70 -10.94 3.70
C LEU A 146 -10.41 -11.50 5.09
N LYS A 147 -11.43 -11.99 5.80
CA LYS A 147 -11.25 -12.62 7.13
C LYS A 147 -10.26 -13.78 7.11
N ARG A 148 -10.25 -14.58 6.02
CA ARG A 148 -9.32 -15.71 5.86
C ARG A 148 -7.87 -15.25 5.77
N PHE A 149 -7.61 -14.22 4.96
CA PHE A 149 -6.27 -13.66 4.82
C PHE A 149 -5.77 -13.04 6.12
N TYR A 150 -6.63 -12.34 6.86
CA TYR A 150 -6.30 -11.79 8.17
C TYR A 150 -5.91 -12.88 9.18
N PHE A 151 -6.66 -13.98 9.20
CA PHE A 151 -6.37 -15.12 10.07
C PHE A 151 -5.05 -15.81 9.70
N ILE A 152 -4.78 -15.98 8.41
CA ILE A 152 -3.51 -16.53 7.91
C ILE A 152 -2.34 -15.63 8.32
N SER A 153 -2.47 -14.30 8.20
CA SER A 153 -1.44 -13.36 8.67
C SER A 153 -1.18 -13.51 10.17
N ILE A 154 -2.21 -13.61 11.01
CA ILE A 154 -2.02 -13.82 12.45
C ILE A 154 -1.30 -15.14 12.74
N ILE A 155 -1.66 -16.22 12.06
CA ILE A 155 -0.95 -17.50 12.22
C ILE A 155 0.51 -17.37 11.79
N ALA A 156 0.78 -16.74 10.65
CA ALA A 156 2.14 -16.50 10.18
C ALA A 156 2.96 -15.69 11.18
N LEU A 157 2.37 -14.65 11.80
CA LEU A 157 2.99 -13.87 12.86
C LEU A 157 3.40 -14.78 14.04
N LEU A 158 2.48 -15.61 14.54
CA LEU A 158 2.73 -16.51 15.67
C LEU A 158 3.83 -17.53 15.36
N VAL A 159 3.83 -18.08 14.14
CA VAL A 159 4.88 -18.98 13.65
C VAL A 159 6.23 -18.25 13.62
N GLY A 160 6.26 -17.03 13.07
CA GLY A 160 7.47 -16.20 13.01
C GLY A 160 8.03 -15.89 14.39
N ILE A 161 7.19 -15.48 15.35
CA ILE A 161 7.59 -15.23 16.75
C ILE A 161 8.17 -16.52 17.38
N SER A 162 7.52 -17.65 17.14
CA SER A 162 7.98 -18.94 17.66
C SER A 162 9.35 -19.32 17.09
N LEU A 163 9.59 -19.11 15.79
CA LEU A 163 10.89 -19.36 15.15
C LEU A 163 11.99 -18.46 15.71
N VAL A 164 11.68 -17.18 15.96
CA VAL A 164 12.63 -16.25 16.58
C VAL A 164 12.98 -16.71 18.00
N ALA A 165 11.98 -17.11 18.79
CA ALA A 165 12.20 -17.60 20.16
C ALA A 165 13.04 -18.88 20.20
N VAL A 166 12.76 -19.85 19.32
CA VAL A 166 13.57 -21.09 19.20
C VAL A 166 14.98 -20.78 18.69
N GLY A 167 15.11 -19.85 17.75
CA GLY A 167 16.40 -19.39 17.24
C GLY A 167 17.28 -18.78 18.34
N ASP A 168 16.70 -17.94 19.20
CA ASP A 168 17.41 -17.32 20.32
C ASP A 168 17.73 -18.31 21.45
N TYR A 169 16.87 -19.31 21.70
CA TYR A 169 17.16 -20.39 22.65
C TYR A 169 18.36 -21.26 22.21
N ASN A 170 18.44 -21.59 20.91
CA ASN A 170 19.49 -22.45 20.37
C ASN A 170 20.83 -21.71 20.17
N ASN A 171 20.80 -20.39 19.96
CA ASN A 171 22.00 -19.57 19.84
C ASN A 171 21.72 -18.13 20.30
N PRO A 172 21.82 -17.83 21.60
CA PRO A 172 21.44 -16.54 22.14
C PRO A 172 22.36 -15.46 21.61
N ALA A 173 21.78 -14.44 20.98
CA ALA A 173 22.57 -13.38 20.36
C ALA A 173 23.36 -12.51 21.35
N ALA A 174 23.02 -12.59 22.64
CA ALA A 174 23.78 -11.97 23.73
C ALA A 174 25.23 -12.49 23.79
N ILE A 175 25.46 -13.76 23.46
CA ILE A 175 26.79 -14.37 23.59
C ILE A 175 27.71 -13.98 22.42
N LYS A 176 27.19 -13.80 21.20
CA LYS A 176 28.00 -13.48 20.02
C LYS A 176 28.39 -12.01 19.89
N ASN A 177 27.65 -11.09 20.52
CA ASN A 177 27.86 -9.65 20.36
C ASN A 177 28.65 -9.00 21.51
N GLU A 178 29.01 -9.76 22.55
CA GLU A 178 29.99 -9.30 23.53
C GLU A 178 31.40 -9.40 22.94
N GLN A 179 32.13 -8.28 22.93
CA GLN A 179 33.56 -8.24 22.57
C GLN A 179 34.40 -9.31 23.30
N ASN A 180 33.94 -9.73 24.48
CA ASN A 180 34.57 -10.77 25.28
C ASN A 180 34.51 -12.14 24.60
N PHE A 181 33.43 -12.48 23.89
CA PHE A 181 33.32 -13.77 23.20
C PHE A 181 34.17 -13.85 21.93
N VAL A 182 34.31 -12.73 21.21
CA VAL A 182 35.23 -12.61 20.08
C VAL A 182 36.68 -12.76 20.55
N LYS A 183 37.05 -12.08 21.64
CA LYS A 183 38.38 -12.23 22.27
C LYS A 183 38.61 -13.65 22.80
N LEU A 184 37.60 -14.25 23.44
CA LEU A 184 37.70 -15.61 23.96
C LEU A 184 37.88 -16.62 22.84
N LYS A 185 37.15 -16.48 21.73
CA LYS A 185 37.29 -17.36 20.56
C LYS A 185 38.67 -17.23 19.93
N GLN A 186 39.21 -16.01 19.85
CA GLN A 186 40.57 -15.78 19.37
C GLN A 186 41.62 -16.44 20.29
N VAL A 187 41.51 -16.25 21.60
CA VAL A 187 42.42 -16.85 22.59
C VAL A 187 42.34 -18.39 22.56
N VAL A 188 41.15 -18.96 22.38
CA VAL A 188 40.98 -20.42 22.25
C VAL A 188 41.69 -20.95 21.00
N GLU A 189 41.58 -20.24 19.87
CA GLU A 189 42.23 -20.69 18.64
C GLU A 189 43.76 -20.51 18.70
N GLU A 190 44.26 -19.42 19.28
CA GLU A 190 45.69 -19.21 19.57
C GLU A 190 46.24 -20.29 20.52
N ASN A 191 45.51 -20.67 21.56
CA ASN A 191 45.93 -21.75 22.44
C ASN A 191 45.94 -23.11 21.73
N LYS A 192 45.00 -23.35 20.81
CA LYS A 192 44.95 -24.58 20.03
C LYS A 192 46.12 -24.70 19.05
N THR A 193 46.52 -23.60 18.40
CA THR A 193 47.72 -23.59 17.54
C THR A 193 48.98 -23.81 18.37
N LEU A 194 49.14 -23.14 19.51
CA LEU A 194 50.26 -23.34 20.42
C LEU A 194 50.36 -24.79 20.93
N LEU A 195 49.23 -25.41 21.28
CA LEU A 195 49.19 -26.82 21.68
C LEU A 195 49.62 -27.75 20.54
N SER A 196 49.19 -27.47 19.31
CA SER A 196 49.60 -28.27 18.14
C SER A 196 51.10 -28.13 17.84
N GLU A 197 51.66 -26.93 18.02
CA GLU A 197 53.08 -26.67 17.85
C GLU A 197 53.92 -27.34 18.94
N LEU A 198 53.49 -27.25 20.22
CA LEU A 198 54.13 -27.96 21.33
C LEU A 198 54.11 -29.47 21.10
N GLN A 199 52.99 -30.02 20.63
CA GLN A 199 52.88 -31.45 20.34
C GLN A 199 53.82 -31.87 19.19
N SER A 200 53.92 -31.06 18.14
CA SER A 200 54.90 -31.26 17.06
C SER A 200 56.35 -31.23 17.58
N ASN A 201 56.66 -30.25 18.43
CA ASN A 201 57.99 -30.10 19.04
C ASN A 201 58.35 -31.29 19.93
N ILE A 202 57.42 -31.76 20.78
CA ILE A 202 57.60 -32.95 21.61
C ILE A 202 57.86 -34.20 20.74
N ASN A 203 57.07 -34.37 19.67
CA ASN A 203 57.26 -35.48 18.74
C ASN A 203 58.65 -35.44 18.08
N SER A 204 59.11 -34.26 17.66
CA SER A 204 60.44 -34.07 17.08
C SER A 204 61.57 -34.36 18.09
N LEU A 205 61.37 -34.01 19.36
CA LEU A 205 62.32 -34.28 20.45
C LEU A 205 62.41 -35.77 20.76
N ASN A 206 61.27 -36.46 20.83
CA ASN A 206 61.23 -37.91 21.04
C ASN A 206 61.99 -38.65 19.92
N ILE A 207 61.78 -38.26 18.66
CA ILE A 207 62.53 -38.82 17.52
C ILE A 207 64.04 -38.60 17.69
N LYS A 208 64.47 -37.39 18.07
CA LYS A 208 65.90 -37.09 18.31
C LYS A 208 66.49 -37.89 19.48
N ILE A 209 65.72 -38.12 20.54
CA ILE A 209 66.15 -38.92 21.69
C ILE A 209 66.33 -40.38 21.27
N ASP A 210 65.36 -40.94 20.54
CA ASP A 210 65.43 -42.30 20.02
C ASP A 210 66.61 -42.50 19.06
N GLU A 211 66.86 -41.54 18.17
CA GLU A 211 68.05 -41.55 17.31
C GLU A 211 69.35 -41.54 18.12
N ASN A 212 69.45 -40.67 19.14
CA ASN A 212 70.65 -40.57 19.96
C ASN A 212 70.88 -41.83 20.81
N LEU A 213 69.82 -42.43 21.35
CA LEU A 213 69.90 -43.71 22.07
C LEU A 213 70.35 -44.84 21.14
N ASN A 214 69.81 -44.90 19.92
CA ASN A 214 70.23 -45.88 18.91
C ASN A 214 71.69 -45.68 18.48
N ARG A 215 72.15 -44.44 18.30
CA ARG A 215 73.58 -44.15 18.04
C ARG A 215 74.48 -44.60 19.19
N LYS A 216 74.12 -44.29 20.44
CA LYS A 216 74.89 -44.74 21.63
C LYS A 216 74.93 -46.27 21.74
N LYS A 217 73.82 -46.96 21.46
CA LYS A 217 73.77 -48.43 21.43
C LYS A 217 74.68 -48.99 20.34
N LYS A 218 74.67 -48.39 19.14
CA LYS A 218 75.53 -48.78 18.00
C LYS A 218 77.03 -48.57 18.28
N ILE A 219 77.42 -47.57 19.07
CA ILE A 219 78.83 -47.32 19.47
C ILE A 219 79.26 -48.24 20.62
N ARG A 220 78.35 -48.61 21.54
CA ARG A 220 78.66 -49.50 22.67
C ARG A 220 78.92 -50.95 22.24
N PHE A 221 78.36 -51.39 21.11
CA PHE A 221 78.60 -52.72 20.54
C PHE A 221 80.06 -52.94 20.10
N PRO A 222 80.68 -52.13 19.22
CA PRO A 222 82.06 -52.36 18.75
C PRO A 222 83.11 -52.22 19.85
N ILE A 223 82.90 -51.36 20.86
CA ILE A 223 83.86 -51.18 21.98
C ILE A 223 83.98 -52.46 22.83
N LYS A 224 82.89 -53.19 23.06
CA LYS A 224 82.94 -54.46 23.79
C LYS A 224 83.76 -55.52 23.04
N TYR A 225 83.63 -55.58 21.71
CA TYR A 225 84.42 -56.52 20.90
C TYR A 225 85.87 -56.07 20.74
N PHE A 226 86.13 -54.76 20.64
CA PHE A 226 87.49 -54.23 20.54
C PHE A 226 88.29 -54.44 21.84
N LEU A 227 87.67 -54.25 23.02
CA LEU A 227 88.29 -54.57 24.31
C LEU A 227 88.52 -56.08 24.49
N PHE A 228 87.64 -56.93 23.94
CA PHE A 228 87.80 -58.38 24.02
C PHE A 228 89.00 -58.89 23.19
N ILE A 229 89.26 -58.28 22.03
CA ILE A 229 90.40 -58.63 21.16
C ILE A 229 91.75 -58.19 21.75
N PHE A 230 91.79 -57.11 22.56
CA PHE A 230 93.04 -56.64 23.17
C PHE A 230 93.38 -57.27 24.53
N LEU A 231 92.45 -58.00 25.16
CA LEU A 231 92.66 -58.69 26.45
C LEU A 231 92.89 -60.21 26.33
N THR A 232 92.95 -60.75 25.11
CA THR A 232 93.29 -62.15 24.82
C THR A 232 94.65 -62.22 24.15
#